data_AF-M1RKU4-F1
#
_entry.id   AF-M1RKU4-F1
#
_cell.length_a   1.000
_cell.length_b   1.000
_cell.length_c   1.000
_cell.angle_alpha   90.00
_cell.angle_beta   90.00
_cell.angle_gamma   90.00
#
_symmetry.space_group_name_H-M   'P 1'
#
loop_
_entity.id
_entity.type
_entity.pdbx_description
1 polymer ?
#
loop_
_entity_poly.entity_id
_entity_poly.type
_entity_poly.pdbx_seq_one_letter_code
_entity_poly.pdbx_strand_id
1 'polypeptide(L)'
;MILQKIYDEDVENDIKSLFEAWPEISYKISVKLIEVGDDTINVVYIETNDEDFNKSVGVFESKEEAMGAFRSFAYELGFEDYPTNIAFLHAGFDGDKLFLFLKAKNDDNIKQFDQLSVEKLTKELPNYQRVVIYQSAVLTYLKDIYPAIDNIAYVIPHKLSSIGCQTPELSDLAKIYGVSLNTKEDEIRFIEKLLQDPKGLCKDKELPPIDIPL
;
A
#
# COMPACT_ATOMS: atom_id res chain seq x y z
N MET A 1 0.32 16.65 -5.23
CA MET A 1 -0.04 15.48 -4.39
C MET A 1 -1.34 14.88 -4.88
N ILE A 2 -1.57 13.58 -4.66
CA ILE A 2 -2.83 12.91 -5.01
C ILE A 2 -3.36 12.20 -3.76
N LEU A 3 -4.58 12.51 -3.37
CA LEU A 3 -5.35 11.79 -2.34
C LEU A 3 -6.37 10.87 -2.99
N GLN A 4 -6.76 9.81 -2.29
CA GLN A 4 -7.81 8.90 -2.71
C GLN A 4 -8.69 8.41 -1.55
N LYS A 5 -9.93 8.05 -1.87
CA LYS A 5 -10.92 7.48 -0.94
C LYS A 5 -11.95 6.64 -1.71
N ILE A 6 -12.42 5.54 -1.12
CA ILE A 6 -13.57 4.80 -1.68
C ILE A 6 -14.81 5.70 -1.61
N TYR A 7 -15.54 5.82 -2.70
CA TYR A 7 -16.74 6.65 -2.74
C TYR A 7 -17.81 6.06 -1.82
N ASP A 8 -18.22 6.83 -0.81
CA ASP A 8 -19.29 6.54 0.13
C ASP A 8 -20.30 7.70 0.18
N GLU A 9 -21.25 7.67 1.13
CA GLU A 9 -22.28 8.70 1.25
C GLU A 9 -21.77 10.05 1.76
N ASP A 10 -20.61 10.07 2.43
CA ASP A 10 -20.04 11.25 3.08
C ASP A 10 -19.00 11.97 2.21
N VAL A 11 -18.49 11.31 1.16
CA VAL A 11 -17.35 11.80 0.37
C VAL A 11 -17.51 13.23 -0.16
N GLU A 12 -18.71 13.65 -0.57
CA GLU A 12 -18.93 15.02 -1.04
C GLU A 12 -18.80 16.05 0.10
N ASN A 13 -19.30 15.71 1.29
CA ASN A 13 -19.19 16.54 2.49
C ASN A 13 -17.75 16.58 3.00
N ASP A 14 -17.02 15.47 2.90
CA ASP A 14 -15.61 15.39 3.30
C ASP A 14 -14.73 16.26 2.41
N ILE A 15 -14.90 16.16 1.08
CA ILE A 15 -14.19 17.03 0.12
C ILE A 15 -14.47 18.50 0.44
N LYS A 16 -15.75 18.83 0.64
CA LYS A 16 -16.14 20.20 0.97
C LYS A 16 -15.47 20.67 2.26
N SER A 17 -15.53 19.87 3.32
CA SER A 17 -14.92 20.19 4.62
C SER A 17 -13.41 20.40 4.50
N LEU A 18 -12.74 19.54 3.73
CA LEU A 18 -11.29 19.63 3.49
C LEU A 18 -10.91 20.96 2.83
N PHE A 19 -11.61 21.36 1.77
CA PHE A 19 -11.26 22.56 0.99
C PHE A 19 -11.90 23.86 1.52
N GLU A 20 -12.92 23.79 2.37
CA GLU A 20 -13.36 24.94 3.17
C GLU A 20 -12.35 25.29 4.27
N ALA A 21 -11.67 24.28 4.85
CA ALA A 21 -10.59 24.50 5.81
C ALA A 21 -9.28 24.97 5.14
N TRP A 22 -9.07 24.62 3.87
CA TRP A 22 -7.87 24.95 3.09
C TRP A 22 -8.21 25.67 1.77
N PRO A 23 -8.83 26.87 1.82
CA PRO A 23 -9.37 27.56 0.65
C PRO A 23 -8.29 28.03 -0.34
N GLU A 24 -7.04 28.08 0.06
CA GLU A 24 -5.90 28.49 -0.76
C GLU A 24 -5.40 27.40 -1.73
N ILE A 25 -5.77 26.14 -1.48
CA ILE A 25 -5.30 24.96 -2.20
C ILE A 25 -6.22 24.67 -3.40
N SER A 26 -5.66 24.77 -4.60
CA SER A 26 -6.38 24.38 -5.82
C SER A 26 -6.40 22.86 -5.96
N TYR A 27 -7.53 22.31 -6.41
CA TYR A 27 -7.71 20.87 -6.56
C TYR A 27 -8.52 20.48 -7.80
N LYS A 28 -8.35 19.23 -8.22
CA LYS A 28 -9.18 18.56 -9.24
C LYS A 28 -9.68 17.24 -8.71
N ILE A 29 -10.96 16.96 -8.94
CA ILE A 29 -11.59 15.70 -8.56
C ILE A 29 -11.75 14.84 -9.82
N SER A 30 -11.46 13.56 -9.69
CA SER A 30 -11.90 12.54 -10.64
C SER A 30 -12.44 11.31 -9.91
N VAL A 31 -13.39 10.63 -10.52
CA VAL A 31 -13.92 9.36 -10.01
C VAL A 31 -13.61 8.29 -11.03
N LYS A 32 -13.04 7.17 -10.58
CA LYS A 32 -12.78 6.01 -11.44
C LYS A 32 -13.50 4.79 -10.88
N LEU A 33 -14.04 3.99 -11.79
CA LEU A 33 -14.52 2.65 -11.50
C LEU A 33 -13.32 1.71 -11.44
N ILE A 34 -13.23 0.93 -10.36
CA ILE A 34 -12.22 -0.10 -10.17
C ILE A 34 -12.93 -1.43 -10.02
N GLU A 35 -12.56 -2.39 -10.86
CA GLU A 35 -13.03 -3.77 -10.76
C GLU A 35 -12.36 -4.46 -9.57
N VAL A 36 -13.17 -5.09 -8.74
CA VAL A 36 -12.76 -5.83 -7.53
C VAL A 36 -13.56 -7.12 -7.49
N GLY A 37 -12.92 -8.22 -7.88
CA GLY A 37 -13.61 -9.50 -8.01
C GLY A 37 -14.64 -9.47 -9.14
N ASP A 38 -15.91 -9.70 -8.78
CA ASP A 38 -17.06 -9.60 -9.70
C ASP A 38 -17.79 -8.24 -9.58
N ASP A 39 -17.35 -7.38 -8.67
CA ASP A 39 -17.97 -6.09 -8.36
C ASP A 39 -17.14 -4.92 -8.90
N THR A 40 -17.74 -3.74 -8.92
CA THR A 40 -17.05 -2.47 -9.22
C THR A 40 -17.22 -1.50 -8.07
N ILE A 41 -16.13 -0.90 -7.61
CA ILE A 41 -16.16 0.20 -6.64
C ILE A 41 -15.82 1.52 -7.33
N ASN A 42 -16.40 2.60 -6.84
CA ASN A 42 -16.00 3.95 -7.23
C ASN A 42 -14.89 4.43 -6.29
N VAL A 43 -13.79 4.92 -6.84
CA VAL A 43 -12.72 5.57 -6.07
C VAL A 43 -12.60 7.01 -6.52
N VAL A 44 -12.62 7.92 -5.55
CA VAL A 44 -12.38 9.34 -5.75
C VAL A 44 -10.89 9.59 -5.68
N TYR A 45 -10.38 10.39 -6.61
CA TYR A 45 -9.02 10.92 -6.63
C TYR A 45 -9.06 12.44 -6.59
N ILE A 46 -8.28 13.02 -5.70
CA ILE A 46 -8.13 14.46 -5.55
C ILE A 46 -6.68 14.82 -5.84
N GLU A 47 -6.46 15.51 -6.95
CA GLU A 47 -5.15 16.05 -7.31
C GLU A 47 -5.03 17.49 -6.81
N THR A 48 -4.05 17.76 -5.96
CA THR A 48 -3.75 19.10 -5.43
C THR A 48 -2.48 19.67 -6.06
N ASN A 49 -2.45 20.99 -6.25
CA ASN A 49 -1.23 21.68 -6.66
C ASN A 49 -0.34 21.96 -5.45
N ASP A 50 0.81 21.29 -5.38
CA ASP A 50 1.70 21.41 -4.22
C ASP A 50 2.24 22.84 -4.04
N GLU A 51 2.35 23.63 -5.10
CA GLU A 51 2.83 25.02 -4.99
C GLU A 51 1.87 25.95 -4.24
N ASP A 52 0.59 25.58 -4.13
CA ASP A 52 -0.38 26.40 -3.40
C ASP A 52 -0.11 26.41 -1.88
N PHE A 53 0.54 25.38 -1.34
CA PHE A 53 0.92 25.32 0.08
C PHE A 53 1.95 26.38 0.48
N ASN A 54 2.66 26.98 -0.48
CA ASN A 54 3.52 28.13 -0.19
C ASN A 54 2.73 29.33 0.34
N LYS A 55 1.43 29.43 0.02
CA LYS A 55 0.56 30.52 0.50
C LYS A 55 0.29 30.44 2.00
N SER A 56 0.44 29.26 2.59
CA SER A 56 0.24 28.99 4.02
C SER A 56 1.54 29.13 4.83
N VAL A 57 2.68 29.36 4.16
CA VAL A 57 3.96 29.64 4.81
C VAL A 57 3.88 30.97 5.56
N GLY A 58 4.26 30.97 6.83
CA GLY A 58 4.05 32.07 7.77
C GLY A 58 2.95 31.81 8.80
N VAL A 59 2.00 30.91 8.48
CA VAL A 59 1.17 30.20 9.47
C VAL A 59 1.90 28.92 9.89
N PHE A 60 2.43 28.19 8.90
CA PHE A 60 3.34 27.05 9.08
C PHE A 60 4.80 27.48 8.85
N GLU A 61 5.75 26.78 9.46
CA GLU A 61 7.19 27.05 9.34
C GLU A 61 7.70 26.75 7.92
N SER A 62 7.08 25.81 7.21
CA SER A 62 7.48 25.38 5.87
C SER A 62 6.31 24.88 5.02
N LYS A 63 6.54 24.76 3.71
CA LYS A 63 5.61 24.13 2.77
C LYS A 63 5.33 22.68 3.16
N GLU A 64 6.38 21.96 3.57
CA GLU A 64 6.33 20.55 3.97
C GLU A 64 5.47 20.36 5.23
N GLU A 65 5.58 21.26 6.19
CA GLU A 65 4.73 21.24 7.38
C GLU A 65 3.26 21.53 7.04
N ALA A 66 2.98 22.52 6.19
CA ALA A 66 1.63 22.80 5.72
C ALA A 66 1.01 21.60 4.99
N MET A 67 1.78 20.95 4.10
CA MET A 67 1.36 19.71 3.44
C MET A 67 1.11 18.57 4.44
N GLY A 68 1.94 18.46 5.49
CA GLY A 68 1.75 17.48 6.57
C GLY A 68 0.47 17.71 7.38
N ALA A 69 0.17 18.97 7.71
CA ALA A 69 -1.06 19.34 8.40
C ALA A 69 -2.30 19.08 7.53
N PHE A 70 -2.25 19.43 6.25
CA PHE A 70 -3.32 19.12 5.29
C PHE A 70 -3.57 17.62 5.16
N ARG A 71 -2.51 16.81 5.01
CA ARG A 71 -2.63 15.35 4.98
C ARG A 71 -3.25 14.80 6.26
N SER A 72 -2.82 15.30 7.42
CA SER A 72 -3.36 14.86 8.70
C SER A 72 -4.87 15.08 8.78
N PHE A 73 -5.35 16.25 8.33
CA PHE A 73 -6.78 16.52 8.27
C PHE A 73 -7.51 15.67 7.21
N ALA A 74 -6.90 15.47 6.05
CA ALA A 74 -7.46 14.58 5.02
C ALA A 74 -7.60 13.13 5.53
N TYR A 75 -6.63 12.64 6.32
CA TYR A 75 -6.65 11.30 6.91
C TYR A 75 -7.76 11.14 7.94
N GLU A 76 -8.05 12.19 8.71
CA GLU A 76 -9.21 12.21 9.63
C GLU A 76 -10.55 12.07 8.89
N LEU A 77 -10.62 12.54 7.64
CA LEU A 77 -11.79 12.41 6.76
C LEU A 77 -11.79 11.08 5.96
N GLY A 78 -10.81 10.20 6.21
CA GLY A 78 -10.70 8.90 5.55
C GLY A 78 -10.07 8.93 4.16
N PHE A 79 -9.45 10.03 3.75
CA PHE A 79 -8.57 10.02 2.58
C PHE A 79 -7.23 9.36 2.92
N GLU A 80 -6.55 8.86 1.91
CA GLU A 80 -5.15 8.44 2.00
C GLU A 80 -4.36 9.00 0.82
N ASP A 81 -3.04 9.11 0.96
CA ASP A 81 -2.18 9.41 -0.18
C ASP A 81 -2.26 8.27 -1.21
N TYR A 82 -2.34 8.60 -2.50
CA TYR A 82 -2.12 7.61 -3.56
C TYR A 82 -0.71 7.02 -3.42
N PRO A 83 -0.57 5.68 -3.29
CA PRO A 83 0.72 5.08 -2.95
C PRO A 83 1.67 5.09 -4.14
N THR A 84 2.72 5.90 -4.03
CA THR A 84 3.82 5.98 -5.01
C THR A 84 5.05 5.20 -4.56
N ASN A 85 5.25 5.07 -3.24
CA ASN A 85 6.34 4.28 -2.67
C ASN A 85 5.82 2.96 -2.11
N ILE A 86 6.04 1.88 -2.87
CA ILE A 86 5.55 0.53 -2.58
C ILE A 86 6.73 -0.38 -2.29
N ALA A 87 6.64 -1.16 -1.22
CA ALA A 87 7.54 -2.26 -0.93
C ALA A 87 6.81 -3.60 -0.90
N PHE A 88 7.59 -4.65 -1.04
CA PHE A 88 7.22 -6.04 -0.83
C PHE A 88 7.94 -6.51 0.42
N LEU A 89 7.23 -7.26 1.25
CA LEU A 89 7.78 -7.82 2.47
C LEU A 89 7.44 -9.30 2.56
N HIS A 90 8.47 -10.09 2.81
CA HIS A 90 8.37 -11.54 2.87
C HIS A 90 9.20 -12.12 4.00
N ALA A 91 8.86 -13.32 4.47
CA ALA A 91 9.60 -13.98 5.53
C ALA A 91 10.10 -15.37 5.13
N GLY A 92 11.21 -15.75 5.75
CA GLY A 92 11.78 -17.09 5.65
C GLY A 92 12.37 -17.54 6.97
N PHE A 93 12.53 -18.84 7.09
CA PHE A 93 13.23 -19.48 8.19
C PHE A 93 14.49 -20.16 7.67
N ASP A 94 15.58 -20.01 8.41
CA ASP A 94 16.78 -20.84 8.28
C ASP A 94 17.04 -21.50 9.65
N GLY A 95 16.67 -22.77 9.76
CA GLY A 95 16.49 -23.44 11.04
C GLY A 95 15.47 -22.72 11.92
N ASP A 96 15.89 -22.32 13.12
CA ASP A 96 15.05 -21.59 14.08
C ASP A 96 15.11 -20.06 13.91
N LYS A 97 15.89 -19.56 12.95
CA LYS A 97 16.05 -18.11 12.74
C LYS A 97 15.05 -17.60 11.71
N LEU A 98 14.27 -16.62 12.13
CA LEU A 98 13.39 -15.85 11.25
C LEU A 98 14.19 -14.75 10.55
N PHE A 99 14.00 -14.65 9.24
CA PHE A 99 14.49 -13.57 8.40
C PHE A 99 13.33 -12.89 7.68
N LEU A 100 13.39 -11.57 7.62
CA LEU A 100 12.48 -10.72 6.87
C LEU A 100 13.22 -10.09 5.70
N PHE A 101 12.57 -10.05 4.55
CA PHE A 101 13.12 -9.55 3.30
C PHE A 101 12.23 -8.42 2.80
N LEU A 102 12.80 -7.23 2.62
CA LEU A 102 12.11 -6.04 2.15
C LEU A 102 12.70 -5.63 0.79
N LYS A 103 11.84 -5.42 -0.20
CA LYS A 103 12.22 -4.97 -1.55
C LYS A 103 11.33 -3.81 -1.95
N ALA A 104 11.88 -2.71 -2.46
CA ALA A 104 11.07 -1.65 -3.07
C ALA A 104 10.66 -2.02 -4.51
N LYS A 105 9.49 -1.55 -4.97
CA LYS A 105 8.86 -1.95 -6.25
C LYS A 105 9.67 -1.70 -7.53
N ASN A 106 10.69 -0.85 -7.44
CA ASN A 106 11.59 -0.56 -8.57
C ASN A 106 13.06 -0.60 -8.15
N ASP A 107 13.35 -1.27 -7.03
CA ASP A 107 14.71 -1.48 -6.54
C ASP A 107 14.96 -2.99 -6.42
N ASP A 108 15.99 -3.48 -7.10
CA ASP A 108 16.40 -4.89 -7.04
C ASP A 108 17.22 -5.22 -5.80
N ASN A 109 17.60 -4.20 -5.01
CA ASN A 109 18.23 -4.38 -3.71
C ASN A 109 17.19 -4.91 -2.70
N ILE A 110 17.46 -6.10 -2.19
CA ILE A 110 16.62 -6.74 -1.17
C ILE A 110 17.34 -6.58 0.17
N LYS A 111 16.72 -5.83 1.07
CA LYS A 111 17.21 -5.67 2.45
C LYS A 111 16.76 -6.87 3.27
N GLN A 112 17.71 -7.52 3.93
CA GLN A 112 17.45 -8.63 4.85
C GLN A 112 17.55 -8.15 6.30
N PHE A 113 16.60 -8.57 7.12
CA PHE A 113 16.54 -8.29 8.55
C PHE A 113 16.37 -9.61 9.30
N ASP A 114 17.12 -9.77 10.38
CA ASP A 114 17.01 -10.85 11.35
C ASP A 114 16.41 -10.34 12.66
N GLN A 115 16.28 -11.22 13.65
CA GLN A 115 15.78 -10.87 14.99
C GLN A 115 16.53 -9.69 15.65
N LEU A 116 17.82 -9.50 15.35
CA LEU A 116 18.65 -8.44 15.96
C LEU A 116 18.54 -7.11 15.20
N SER A 117 17.98 -7.11 13.99
CA SER A 117 17.88 -5.95 13.12
C SER A 117 16.43 -5.54 12.81
N VAL A 118 15.45 -6.14 13.49
CA VAL A 118 14.02 -5.76 13.39
C VAL A 118 13.80 -4.27 13.68
N GLU A 119 14.54 -3.66 14.61
CA GLU A 119 14.45 -2.22 14.86
C GLU A 119 14.83 -1.37 13.63
N LYS A 120 15.72 -1.88 12.77
CA LYS A 120 16.04 -1.21 11.50
C LYS A 120 14.86 -1.31 10.55
N LEU A 121 14.18 -2.46 10.51
CA LEU A 121 12.96 -2.62 9.72
C LEU A 121 11.89 -1.62 10.15
N THR A 122 11.64 -1.44 11.45
CA THR A 122 10.61 -0.49 11.92
C THR A 122 10.94 0.98 11.62
N LYS A 123 12.23 1.31 11.40
CA LYS A 123 12.65 2.63 10.90
C LYS A 123 12.54 2.77 9.38
N GLU A 124 12.54 1.64 8.67
CA GLU A 124 12.44 1.60 7.21
C GLU A 124 10.99 1.60 6.72
N LEU A 125 10.10 0.86 7.40
CA LEU A 125 8.68 0.73 7.03
C LEU A 125 7.94 2.08 6.87
N PRO A 126 8.15 3.10 7.73
CA PRO A 126 7.49 4.41 7.59
C PRO A 126 7.82 5.15 6.28
N ASN A 127 8.88 4.76 5.59
CA ASN A 127 9.23 5.37 4.30
C ASN A 127 8.29 4.90 3.17
N TYR A 128 7.55 3.80 3.37
CA TYR A 128 6.68 3.22 2.37
C TYR A 128 5.21 3.55 2.66
N GLN A 129 4.49 3.95 1.61
CA GLN A 129 3.05 4.20 1.67
C GLN A 129 2.26 2.89 1.53
N ARG A 130 2.88 1.86 0.93
CA ARG A 130 2.29 0.54 0.80
C ARG A 130 3.31 -0.56 0.98
N VAL A 131 2.96 -1.58 1.75
CA VAL A 131 3.76 -2.79 1.97
C VAL A 131 2.91 -3.99 1.57
N VAL A 132 3.31 -4.65 0.49
CA VAL A 132 2.66 -5.85 -0.02
C VAL A 132 3.16 -7.08 0.74
N ILE A 133 2.23 -7.88 1.24
CA ILE A 133 2.52 -9.09 2.02
C ILE A 133 1.75 -10.27 1.41
N TYR A 134 2.49 -11.34 1.07
CA TYR A 134 1.90 -12.58 0.52
C TYR A 134 1.59 -13.62 1.61
N GLN A 135 2.21 -13.51 2.79
CA GLN A 135 2.02 -14.44 3.91
C GLN A 135 1.32 -13.77 5.09
N SER A 136 0.06 -14.12 5.38
CA SER A 136 -0.69 -13.51 6.50
C SER A 136 -0.03 -13.69 7.87
N ALA A 137 0.74 -14.77 8.07
CA ALA A 137 1.52 -14.98 9.28
C ALA A 137 2.56 -13.86 9.53
N VAL A 138 3.13 -13.31 8.45
CA VAL A 138 4.11 -12.22 8.52
C VAL A 138 3.46 -10.95 9.05
N LEU A 139 2.24 -10.62 8.61
CA LEU A 139 1.48 -9.50 9.14
C LEU A 139 1.29 -9.63 10.66
N THR A 140 0.89 -10.81 11.13
CA THR A 140 0.64 -11.05 12.56
C THR A 140 1.90 -10.78 13.38
N TYR A 141 3.04 -11.32 12.95
CA TYR A 141 4.33 -11.05 13.59
C TYR A 141 4.71 -9.57 13.59
N LEU A 142 4.46 -8.86 12.48
CA LEU A 142 4.82 -7.45 12.36
C LEU A 142 3.94 -6.54 13.21
N LYS A 143 2.66 -6.88 13.42
CA LYS A 143 1.78 -6.08 14.29
C LYS A 143 2.32 -5.98 15.72
N ASP A 144 2.97 -7.04 16.21
CA ASP A 144 3.58 -7.05 17.55
C ASP A 144 4.77 -6.10 17.66
N ILE A 145 5.39 -5.73 16.54
CA ILE A 145 6.63 -4.94 16.48
C ILE A 145 6.35 -3.51 16.00
N TYR A 146 5.52 -3.38 14.98
CA TYR A 146 5.12 -2.12 14.35
C TYR A 146 3.61 -2.15 14.08
N PRO A 147 2.77 -1.82 15.08
CA PRO A 147 1.31 -1.90 14.95
C PRO A 147 0.74 -1.08 13.78
N ALA A 148 1.38 0.03 13.42
CA ALA A 148 0.98 0.88 12.31
C ALA A 148 1.15 0.22 10.92
N ILE A 149 1.69 -1.01 10.84
CA ILE A 149 1.73 -1.81 9.60
C ILE A 149 0.34 -1.99 8.99
N ASP A 150 -0.71 -2.08 9.81
CA ASP A 150 -2.09 -2.26 9.35
C ASP A 150 -2.57 -1.14 8.42
N ASN A 151 -2.07 0.07 8.62
CA ASN A 151 -2.45 1.24 7.84
C ASN A 151 -1.78 1.28 6.46
N ILE A 152 -0.77 0.44 6.22
CA ILE A 152 0.00 0.42 4.97
C ILE A 152 0.08 -0.99 4.35
N ALA A 153 -0.48 -2.01 5.00
CA ALA A 153 -0.34 -3.40 4.56
C ALA A 153 -1.38 -3.77 3.50
N TYR A 154 -0.91 -4.02 2.27
CA TYR A 154 -1.68 -4.71 1.25
C TYR A 154 -1.43 -6.22 1.38
N VAL A 155 -2.38 -6.94 1.97
CA VAL A 155 -2.24 -8.37 2.26
C VAL A 155 -2.95 -9.19 1.19
N ILE A 156 -2.18 -9.80 0.28
CA ILE A 156 -2.72 -10.54 -0.88
C ILE A 156 -3.74 -11.61 -0.45
N PRO A 157 -3.48 -12.43 0.57
CA PRO A 157 -4.49 -13.39 1.03
C PRO A 157 -5.82 -12.79 1.44
N HIS A 158 -5.81 -11.62 2.09
CA HIS A 158 -7.04 -10.95 2.51
C HIS A 158 -7.80 -10.40 1.31
N LYS A 159 -7.08 -9.79 0.36
CA LYS A 159 -7.66 -9.22 -0.86
C LYS A 159 -8.19 -10.30 -1.82
N LEU A 160 -7.60 -11.50 -1.82
CA LEU A 160 -8.15 -12.68 -2.51
C LEU A 160 -9.39 -13.23 -1.81
N SER A 161 -9.34 -13.34 -0.48
CA SER A 161 -10.47 -13.84 0.32
C SER A 161 -11.71 -12.96 0.17
N SER A 162 -11.55 -11.63 0.12
CA SER A 162 -12.67 -10.68 -0.06
C SER A 162 -13.41 -10.84 -1.38
N ILE A 163 -12.78 -11.44 -2.40
CA ILE A 163 -13.39 -11.72 -3.70
C ILE A 163 -13.74 -13.22 -3.88
N GLY A 164 -13.67 -14.01 -2.80
CA GLY A 164 -14.02 -15.43 -2.78
C GLY A 164 -12.96 -16.37 -3.34
N CYS A 165 -11.70 -15.93 -3.40
CA CYS A 165 -10.58 -16.70 -3.93
C CYS A 165 -9.70 -17.25 -2.80
N GLN A 166 -9.15 -18.45 -3.00
CA GLN A 166 -8.12 -18.99 -2.11
C GLN A 166 -6.74 -18.49 -2.55
N THR A 167 -5.87 -18.22 -1.58
CA THR A 167 -4.47 -17.87 -1.89
C THR A 167 -3.74 -19.10 -2.40
N PRO A 168 -3.26 -19.10 -3.65
CA PRO A 168 -2.44 -20.19 -4.15
C PRO A 168 -1.05 -20.14 -3.51
N GLU A 169 -0.44 -21.32 -3.33
CA GLU A 169 0.95 -21.42 -2.88
C GLU A 169 1.89 -20.82 -3.92
N LEU A 170 2.90 -20.06 -3.49
CA LEU A 170 3.89 -19.45 -4.40
C LEU A 170 4.59 -20.50 -5.27
N SER A 171 4.82 -21.69 -4.73
CA SER A 171 5.46 -22.80 -5.44
C SER A 171 4.59 -23.35 -6.57
N ASP A 172 3.26 -23.32 -6.44
CA ASP A 172 2.34 -23.77 -7.49
C ASP A 172 2.20 -22.72 -8.58
N LEU A 173 2.14 -21.43 -8.20
CA LEU A 173 2.23 -20.33 -9.17
C LEU A 173 3.55 -20.38 -9.95
N ALA A 174 4.67 -20.60 -9.28
CA ALA A 174 5.97 -20.68 -9.93
C ALA A 174 6.02 -21.77 -11.02
N LYS A 175 5.40 -22.93 -10.78
CA LYS A 175 5.27 -24.00 -11.81
C LYS A 175 4.46 -23.52 -13.02
N ILE A 176 3.36 -22.80 -12.80
CA ILE A 176 2.52 -22.25 -13.88
C ILE A 176 3.30 -21.26 -14.74
N TYR A 177 4.11 -20.40 -14.10
CA TYR A 177 4.89 -19.36 -14.77
C TYR A 177 6.28 -19.85 -15.24
N GLY A 178 6.64 -21.13 -15.01
CA GLY A 178 7.94 -21.68 -15.38
C GLY A 178 9.13 -21.04 -14.65
N VAL A 179 8.92 -20.56 -13.43
CA VAL A 179 9.93 -19.90 -12.59
C VAL A 179 10.41 -20.86 -11.51
N SER A 180 11.71 -20.87 -11.22
CA SER A 180 12.27 -21.60 -10.07
C SER A 180 12.42 -20.66 -8.88
N LEU A 181 11.85 -21.03 -7.73
CA LEU A 181 11.96 -20.28 -6.48
C LEU A 181 12.92 -21.04 -5.54
N ASN A 182 14.22 -20.71 -5.62
CA ASN A 182 15.25 -21.40 -4.82
C ASN A 182 15.59 -20.65 -3.53
N THR A 183 15.33 -19.34 -3.51
CA THR A 183 15.65 -18.44 -2.41
C THR A 183 14.46 -17.55 -2.05
N LYS A 184 14.48 -16.93 -0.87
CA LYS A 184 13.43 -15.98 -0.47
C LYS A 184 13.46 -14.70 -1.29
N GLU A 185 14.64 -14.36 -1.78
CA GLU A 185 14.88 -13.31 -2.74
C GLU A 185 14.26 -13.61 -4.11
N ASP A 186 14.18 -14.89 -4.52
CA ASP A 186 13.43 -15.28 -5.72
C ASP A 186 11.92 -15.13 -5.48
N GLU A 187 11.44 -15.57 -4.30
CA GLU A 187 10.03 -15.48 -3.92
C GLU A 187 9.53 -14.03 -3.91
N ILE A 188 10.27 -13.10 -3.30
CA ILE A 188 9.86 -11.68 -3.23
C ILE A 188 9.84 -11.00 -4.60
N ARG A 189 10.80 -11.31 -5.48
CA ARG A 189 10.80 -10.84 -6.88
C ARG A 189 9.65 -11.45 -7.66
N PHE A 190 9.28 -12.69 -7.36
CA PHE A 190 8.16 -13.34 -8.00
C PHE A 190 6.82 -12.74 -7.57
N ILE A 191 6.63 -12.42 -6.29
CA ILE A 191 5.43 -11.71 -5.78
C ILE A 191 5.23 -10.38 -6.50
N GLU A 192 6.29 -9.61 -6.69
CA GLU A 192 6.23 -8.35 -7.44
C GLU A 192 5.78 -8.55 -8.89
N LYS A 193 6.35 -9.56 -9.57
CA LYS A 193 5.95 -9.93 -10.94
C LYS A 193 4.49 -10.39 -11.01
N LEU A 194 4.03 -11.16 -10.03
CA LEU A 194 2.64 -11.63 -9.96
C LEU A 194 1.65 -10.47 -9.89
N LEU A 195 2.00 -9.36 -9.23
CA LEU A 195 1.12 -8.19 -9.16
C LEU A 195 1.18 -7.30 -10.40
N GLN A 196 2.14 -7.52 -11.29
CA GLN A 196 2.14 -6.90 -12.62
C GLN A 196 1.22 -7.64 -13.61
N ASP A 197 1.00 -8.95 -13.38
CA ASP A 197 0.07 -9.79 -14.16
C ASP A 197 -0.64 -10.81 -13.24
N PRO A 198 -1.71 -10.38 -12.53
CA PRO A 198 -2.33 -11.15 -11.44
C PRO A 198 -3.21 -12.32 -11.92
N LYS A 199 -3.22 -12.65 -13.21
CA LYS A 199 -4.09 -13.69 -13.80
C LYS A 199 -3.97 -15.07 -13.14
N GLY A 200 -2.82 -15.38 -12.55
CA GLY A 200 -2.61 -16.63 -11.82
C GLY A 200 -3.16 -16.64 -10.39
N LEU A 201 -3.47 -15.48 -9.81
CA LEU A 201 -3.83 -15.34 -8.40
C LEU A 201 -5.29 -15.71 -8.12
N CYS A 202 -6.19 -15.33 -9.01
CA CYS A 202 -7.55 -15.86 -9.00
C CYS A 202 -8.08 -16.01 -10.42
N LYS A 203 -8.72 -17.14 -10.67
CA LYS A 203 -9.30 -17.43 -11.98
C LYS A 203 -10.53 -16.56 -12.21
N ASP A 204 -10.55 -15.86 -13.34
CA ASP A 204 -11.69 -15.07 -13.85
C ASP A 204 -12.11 -13.87 -12.97
N LYS A 205 -11.33 -13.50 -11.95
CA LYS A 205 -11.61 -12.38 -11.05
C LYS A 205 -10.41 -11.46 -10.92
N GLU A 206 -10.67 -10.16 -10.98
CA GLU A 206 -9.62 -9.15 -10.81
C GLU A 206 -9.27 -8.98 -9.34
N LEU A 207 -7.98 -9.12 -9.02
CA LEU A 207 -7.46 -8.80 -7.70
C LEU A 207 -7.57 -7.28 -7.49
N PRO A 208 -8.02 -6.79 -6.32
CA PRO A 208 -7.99 -5.37 -6.01
C PRO A 208 -6.62 -4.77 -6.33
N PRO A 209 -6.51 -3.68 -7.09
CA PRO A 209 -5.21 -3.08 -7.40
C PRO A 209 -4.41 -2.75 -6.14
N ILE A 210 -3.09 -2.87 -6.20
CA ILE A 210 -2.22 -2.63 -5.03
C ILE A 210 -2.27 -1.18 -4.53
N ASP A 211 -2.69 -0.27 -5.40
CA ASP A 211 -2.83 1.16 -5.18
C ASP A 211 -4.25 1.58 -4.79
N ILE A 212 -5.18 0.63 -4.63
CA ILE A 212 -6.53 0.91 -4.13
C ILE A 212 -6.48 1.41 -2.67
N PRO A 213 -7.43 2.25 -2.21
CA PRO A 213 -7.55 2.57 -0.79
C PRO A 213 -7.65 1.32 0.09
N LEU A 214 -6.98 1.31 1.25
CA LEU A 214 -6.84 0.09 2.06
C LEU A 214 -8.10 -0.39 2.77
#